data_AF-A0AAU5HDZ9-F1
#
_entry.id   AF-A0AAU5HDZ9-F1
#
_cell.length_a   1.000
_cell.length_b   1.000
_cell.length_c   1.000
_cell.angle_alpha   90.00
_cell.angle_beta   90.00
_cell.angle_gamma   90.00
#
_symmetry.space_group_name_H-M   'P 1'
#
loop_
_entity.id
_entity.type
_entity.pdbx_description
1 polymer ?
#
loop_
_entity_poly.entity_id
_entity_poly.type
_entity_poly.pdbx_seq_one_letter_code
_entity_poly.pdbx_strand_id
1 'polypeptide(L)'
;MPTLLGALPGAPEAMTRYMAGKMAKLDIPPIPEFIEMIADTGAGIYACKASVDLFELTKNDLIDQVQGIITVGEFYEHAAGSQIIYT
;
A
#
# COMPACT_ATOMS: atom_id res chain seq x y z
N MET A 1 2.88 15.85 -24.66
CA MET A 1 2.94 14.57 -25.40
C MET A 1 3.06 13.34 -24.51
N PRO A 2 3.71 13.33 -23.33
CA PRO A 2 3.71 12.15 -22.44
C PRO A 2 2.36 11.89 -21.77
N THR A 3 1.67 12.96 -21.35
CA THR A 3 0.37 12.91 -20.68
C THR A 3 -0.74 12.34 -21.56
N LEU A 4 -0.73 12.63 -22.87
CA LEU A 4 -1.73 12.12 -23.80
C LEU A 4 -1.52 10.64 -24.11
N LEU A 5 -0.26 10.18 -24.13
CA LEU A 5 0.10 8.77 -24.30
C LEU A 5 -0.22 7.96 -23.04
N GLY A 6 -0.07 8.55 -21.85
CA GLY A 6 -0.49 7.95 -20.57
C GLY A 6 -2.00 7.95 -20.37
N ALA A 7 -2.75 8.81 -21.08
CA ALA A 7 -4.21 8.84 -21.08
C ALA A 7 -4.85 7.84 -22.05
N LEU A 8 -4.04 7.14 -22.88
CA LEU A 8 -4.56 6.09 -23.74
C LEU A 8 -5.07 4.91 -22.87
N PRO A 9 -6.27 4.37 -23.17
CA PRO A 9 -6.80 3.23 -22.45
C PRO A 9 -5.82 2.05 -22.54
N GLY A 10 -5.41 1.50 -21.40
CA GLY A 10 -4.45 0.40 -21.29
C GLY A 10 -2.97 0.79 -21.19
N ALA A 11 -2.60 2.07 -21.38
CA ALA A 11 -1.22 2.52 -21.18
C ALA A 11 -0.72 2.35 -19.73
N PRO A 12 -1.52 2.62 -18.68
CA PRO A 12 -1.10 2.38 -17.29
C PRO A 12 -0.83 0.89 -17.02
N GLU A 13 -1.70 0.01 -17.50
CA GLU A 13 -1.57 -1.45 -17.31
C GLU A 13 -0.34 -2.01 -18.03
N ALA A 14 -0.08 -1.54 -19.27
CA ALA A 14 1.11 -1.91 -20.03
C ALA A 14 2.40 -1.47 -19.31
N MET A 15 2.41 -0.26 -18.74
CA MET A 15 3.57 0.24 -17.99
C MET A 15 3.76 -0.54 -16.68
N THR A 16 2.68 -0.85 -15.95
CA THR A 16 2.73 -1.70 -14.75
C THR A 16 3.33 -3.07 -15.06
N ARG A 17 2.90 -3.73 -16.14
CA ARG A 17 3.46 -5.02 -16.57
C ARG A 17 4.93 -4.91 -16.96
N TYR A 18 5.32 -3.84 -17.64
CA TYR A 18 6.72 -3.59 -17.99
C TYR A 18 7.59 -3.43 -16.74
N MET A 19 7.13 -2.63 -15.76
CA MET A 19 7.84 -2.44 -14.49
C MET A 19 7.94 -3.74 -13.70
N ALA A 20 6.86 -4.50 -13.56
CA ALA A 20 6.89 -5.81 -12.90
C ALA A 20 7.90 -6.78 -13.57
N GLY A 21 7.96 -6.80 -14.90
CA GLY A 21 8.94 -7.60 -15.63
C GLY A 21 10.39 -7.12 -15.46
N LYS A 22 10.62 -5.83 -15.20
CA LYS A 22 11.95 -5.29 -14.86
C LYS A 22 12.33 -5.60 -13.43
N MET A 23 11.39 -5.51 -12.49
CA MET A 23 11.60 -5.86 -11.08
C MET A 23 11.96 -7.35 -10.94
N ALA A 24 11.26 -8.24 -11.64
CA ALA A 24 11.57 -9.67 -11.65
C ALA A 24 12.97 -9.99 -12.20
N LYS A 25 13.48 -9.20 -13.16
CA LYS A 25 14.86 -9.36 -13.69
C LYS A 25 15.94 -8.89 -12.73
N LEU A 26 15.58 -8.06 -11.76
CA LEU A 26 16.47 -7.55 -10.72
C LEU A 26 16.31 -8.32 -9.41
N ASP A 27 15.58 -9.45 -9.44
CA ASP A 27 15.27 -10.27 -8.27
C ASP A 27 14.62 -9.48 -7.12
N ILE A 28 13.80 -8.48 -7.47
CA ILE A 28 13.02 -7.69 -6.51
C ILE A 28 11.74 -8.47 -6.18
N PRO A 29 11.43 -8.68 -4.89
CA PRO A 29 10.26 -9.46 -4.51
C PRO A 29 8.95 -8.79 -4.95
N PRO A 30 7.89 -9.59 -5.17
CA PRO A 30 6.57 -9.06 -5.48
C PRO A 30 5.94 -8.40 -4.24
N ILE A 31 4.89 -7.61 -4.47
CA ILE A 31 4.20 -6.84 -3.42
C ILE A 31 3.74 -7.71 -2.22
N PRO A 32 3.11 -8.90 -2.40
CA PRO A 32 2.66 -9.70 -1.26
C PRO A 32 3.82 -10.13 -0.34
N GLU A 33 4.94 -10.57 -0.93
CA GLU A 33 6.14 -10.96 -0.18
C GLU A 33 6.74 -9.77 0.56
N PHE A 34 6.80 -8.60 -0.08
CA PHE A 34 7.26 -7.38 0.59
C PHE A 34 6.41 -7.01 1.81
N ILE A 35 5.09 -7.18 1.74
CA ILE A 35 4.21 -6.87 2.85
C ILE A 35 4.43 -7.85 4.03
N GLU A 36 4.62 -9.13 3.74
CA GLU A 36 4.99 -10.13 4.74
C GLU A 36 6.33 -9.78 5.39
N MET A 37 7.35 -9.45 4.58
CA MET A 37 8.65 -9.01 5.09
C MET A 37 8.53 -7.78 6.00
N ILE A 38 7.70 -6.78 5.64
CA ILE A 38 7.47 -5.60 6.48
C ILE A 38 6.80 -6.00 7.80
N ALA A 39 5.76 -6.83 7.75
CA ALA A 39 5.08 -7.30 8.95
C ALA A 39 6.02 -8.08 9.89
N ASP A 40 6.92 -8.89 9.33
CA ASP A 40 7.91 -9.68 10.08
C ASP A 40 8.96 -8.82 10.80
N THR A 41 9.22 -7.59 10.34
CA THR A 41 10.07 -6.64 11.07
C THR A 41 9.42 -6.09 12.35
N GLY A 42 8.13 -6.38 12.57
CA GLY A 42 7.32 -5.80 13.63
C GLY A 42 6.72 -4.44 13.28
N ALA A 43 6.78 -4.03 12.01
CA ALA A 43 6.15 -2.80 11.56
C ALA A 43 4.61 -2.92 11.65
N GLY A 44 3.98 -1.88 12.20
CA GLY A 44 2.53 -1.81 12.30
C GLY A 44 1.88 -1.48 10.96
N ILE A 45 1.00 -2.37 10.48
CA ILE A 45 0.19 -2.15 9.29
C ILE A 45 -1.26 -1.95 9.72
N TYR A 46 -1.85 -0.81 9.36
CA TYR A 46 -3.20 -0.42 9.77
C TYR A 46 -4.00 0.13 8.60
N ALA A 47 -5.31 -0.08 8.64
CA ALA A 47 -6.24 0.50 7.69
C ALA A 47 -6.91 1.76 8.26
N CYS A 48 -7.11 2.78 7.42
CA CYS A 48 -7.81 4.00 7.82
C CYS A 48 -9.31 3.74 7.96
N LYS A 49 -9.88 4.05 9.12
CA LYS A 49 -11.30 3.85 9.41
C LYS A 49 -12.21 4.59 8.42
N ALA A 50 -11.91 5.84 8.11
CA ALA A 50 -12.71 6.62 7.18
C ALA A 50 -12.71 6.01 5.76
N SER A 51 -11.57 5.51 5.29
CA SER A 51 -11.48 4.84 3.98
C SER A 51 -12.23 3.52 3.96
N VAL A 52 -12.07 2.69 5.00
CA VAL A 52 -12.78 1.41 5.12
C VAL A 52 -14.30 1.63 5.12
N ASP A 53 -14.79 2.63 5.85
CA ASP A 53 -16.21 2.95 5.88
C ASP A 53 -16.71 3.53 4.54
N LEU A 54 -15.91 4.36 3.87
CA LEU A 54 -16.26 4.96 2.57
C LEU A 54 -16.36 3.92 1.44
N PHE A 55 -15.49 2.92 1.46
CA PHE A 55 -15.45 1.84 0.47
C PHE A 55 -16.25 0.60 0.90
N GLU A 56 -16.96 0.68 2.03
CA GLU A 56 -17.78 -0.41 2.58
C GLU A 56 -17.00 -1.73 2.77
N LEU A 57 -15.73 -1.62 3.16
CA LEU A 57 -14.85 -2.77 3.39
C LEU A 57 -14.95 -3.26 4.84
N THR A 58 -14.57 -4.51 5.05
CA THR A 58 -14.45 -5.13 6.38
C THR A 58 -13.03 -5.62 6.62
N LYS A 59 -12.71 -5.99 7.87
CA LYS A 59 -11.38 -6.56 8.20
C LYS A 59 -11.08 -7.82 7.39
N ASN A 60 -12.09 -8.58 6.99
CA ASN A 60 -11.93 -9.82 6.22
C ASN A 60 -11.58 -9.56 4.74
N ASP A 61 -11.79 -8.33 4.25
CA ASP A 61 -11.42 -7.93 2.88
C ASP A 61 -9.97 -7.43 2.80
N LEU A 62 -9.29 -7.35 3.94
CA LEU A 62 -7.91 -6.90 4.08
C LEU A 62 -6.98 -8.10 4.24
N ILE A 63 -5.70 -7.88 3.97
CA ILE A 63 -4.65 -8.89 4.21
C ILE A 63 -4.47 -9.15 5.71
N ASP A 64 -4.07 -10.37 6.05
CA ASP A 64 -3.92 -10.82 7.45
C ASP A 64 -2.90 -9.99 8.24
N GLN A 65 -1.93 -9.38 7.56
CA GLN A 65 -0.92 -8.52 8.18
C GLN A 65 -1.50 -7.21 8.73
N VAL A 66 -2.74 -6.83 8.36
CA VAL A 66 -3.41 -5.64 8.92
C VAL A 66 -3.83 -5.90 10.37
N GLN A 67 -3.16 -5.20 11.28
CA GLN A 67 -3.37 -5.37 12.72
C GLN A 67 -4.73 -4.81 13.16
N GLY A 68 -5.14 -3.68 12.58
CA GLY A 68 -6.41 -3.04 12.92
C GLY A 68 -6.85 -1.98 11.93
N ILE A 69 -8.11 -1.57 12.10
CA ILE A 69 -8.69 -0.41 11.43
C ILE A 69 -8.71 0.71 12.45
N ILE A 70 -7.97 1.79 12.19
CA ILE A 70 -7.72 2.87 13.15
C ILE A 70 -8.22 4.22 12.63
N THR A 71 -8.52 5.10 13.56
CA THR A 71 -8.86 6.49 13.31
C THR A 71 -7.59 7.34 13.10
N VAL A 72 -7.78 8.55 12.58
CA VAL A 72 -6.68 9.52 12.46
C VAL A 72 -6.08 9.91 13.82
N GLY A 73 -6.90 9.91 14.89
CA GLY A 73 -6.43 10.20 16.25
C GLY A 73 -5.44 9.14 16.73
N GLU A 74 -5.81 7.87 16.64
CA GLU A 74 -4.94 6.73 16.95
C GLU A 74 -3.67 6.74 16.10
N PHE A 75 -3.78 7.07 14.80
CA PHE A 75 -2.60 7.22 13.95
C PHE A 75 -1.61 8.27 14.49
N TYR A 76 -2.08 9.44 14.91
CA TYR A 76 -1.20 10.46 15.49
C TYR A 76 -0.62 10.05 16.84
N GLU A 77 -1.35 9.28 17.64
CA GLU A 77 -0.84 8.68 18.87
C GLU A 77 0.30 7.68 18.58
N HIS A 78 0.14 6.82 17.57
CA HIS A 78 1.19 5.91 17.11
C HIS A 78 2.39 6.65 16.50
N ALA A 79 2.13 7.73 15.77
CA ALA A 79 3.17 8.52 15.12
C ALA A 79 3.91 9.44 16.11
N ALA A 80 3.41 9.60 17.35
CA ALA A 80 4.04 10.44 18.35
C ALA A 80 5.49 9.99 18.63
N GLY A 81 6.45 10.88 18.42
CA GLY A 81 7.88 10.57 18.56
C GLY A 81 8.56 10.03 17.29
N SER A 82 7.82 9.87 16.20
CA SER A 82 8.39 9.56 14.88
C SER A 82 9.23 10.73 14.34
N GLN A 83 10.33 10.41 13.67
CA GLN A 83 11.21 11.40 13.07
C GLN A 83 10.70 11.90 11.70
N ILE A 84 9.96 11.06 10.98
CA ILE A 84 9.44 11.32 9.64
C ILE A 84 7.98 10.90 9.63
N ILE A 85 7.10 11.80 9.22
CA ILE A 85 5.66 11.56 9.06
C ILE A 85 5.26 12.08 7.69
N TYR A 86 4.58 11.25 6.91
CA TYR A 86 3.94 11.65 5.66
C TYR A 86 2.42 11.55 5.84
N THR A 87 1.72 12.61 5.46
CA THR A 87 0.26 12.74 5.54
C THR A 87 -0.31 13.01 4.16
#